data_AF-A0A0L6JN13-F1
#
_entry.id   AF-A0A0L6JN13-F1
#
_cell.length_a   1.000
_cell.length_b   1.000
_cell.length_c   1.000
_cell.angle_alpha   90.00
_cell.angle_beta   90.00
_cell.angle_gamma   90.00
#
_symmetry.space_group_name_H-M   'P 1'
#
loop_
_entity.id
_entity.type
_entity.pdbx_description
1 polymer ?
#
loop_
_entity_poly.entity_id
_entity_poly.type
_entity_poly.pdbx_seq_one_letter_code
_entity_poly.pdbx_strand_id
1 'polypeptide(L)'
;MKTNLCKILIFVFVAIIIKPVAASAVEGYSGYEGGISSGEVAGKTTYEYQEVNFLSGQPVVLKGNLTIRKSFKGEAITSTYTYDLSNVDKSATLKRTLIYNTKISKKDNGQSIEETSISGKPIETVKIGNNTYTLNGYDFSRTNLTDLKPAVNYYAGNISGRKVYSIGTSSSGTASQGKGTITVDVTGKFYGYDQYWGTTEVEEINYIIQSEKMNGTKVEKWGGTADVTFSTTTTKQIRYVENKPSEISFVGGYVQTQSNSSILEYSSNLPSFTSGGVPSDNMITSKDSLKIETFPVQTRLKVPDLSQLKGHWAEEDVSTLYSLEILSGNESTFNPEQYMKRSEFASAIILAGKEVPVDPALTPKTTARTSTKKTQVIATFNDVPEDHSYFNQIESSFKRGFLNGKGAGNFKPDDYLTLAEAVAVFVRGLGLEAMAPKFGAVTTFKDNDMIPAYAKNAVRVAEQIGLVRGDEKGYLNPNAKLTNAKAAALLNRFIVYMRDGIRKDYRDKYLGF
;
A
#
# COMPACT_ATOMS: atom_id res chain seq x y z
N MET A 1 8.89 -14.44 67.72
CA MET A 1 9.82 -15.12 66.78
C MET A 1 8.99 -15.85 65.73
N LYS A 2 8.99 -15.33 64.49
CA LYS A 2 9.42 -16.01 63.25
C LYS A 2 8.54 -17.22 62.83
N THR A 3 7.73 -17.02 61.76
CA THR A 3 7.85 -17.61 60.39
C THR A 3 6.87 -18.79 60.23
N ASN A 4 5.93 -18.79 59.28
CA ASN A 4 6.23 -19.03 57.87
C ASN A 4 5.17 -18.44 56.91
N LEU A 5 5.72 -17.75 55.92
CA LEU A 5 5.10 -17.21 54.72
C LEU A 5 5.18 -18.31 53.64
N CYS A 6 4.07 -18.69 53.02
CA CYS A 6 4.13 -19.42 51.75
C CYS A 6 3.16 -18.76 50.77
N LYS A 7 3.66 -17.76 50.04
CA LYS A 7 2.96 -17.14 48.91
C LYS A 7 3.36 -17.92 47.66
N ILE A 8 2.43 -18.69 47.10
CA ILE A 8 2.55 -19.21 45.75
C ILE A 8 2.24 -18.05 44.80
N LEU A 9 3.27 -17.56 44.12
CA LEU A 9 3.18 -16.53 43.10
C LEU A 9 2.88 -17.22 41.75
N ILE A 10 1.61 -17.24 41.33
CA ILE A 10 1.23 -17.70 39.98
C ILE A 10 1.38 -16.50 39.04
N PHE A 11 2.42 -16.51 38.20
CA PHE A 11 2.54 -15.60 37.07
C PHE A 11 1.58 -16.06 35.97
N VAL A 12 0.42 -15.40 35.85
CA VAL A 12 -0.47 -15.55 34.70
C VAL A 12 0.02 -14.59 33.60
N PHE A 13 0.72 -15.13 32.61
CA PHE A 13 1.07 -14.39 31.40
C PHE A 13 -0.18 -14.27 30.53
N VAL A 14 -0.89 -13.14 30.64
CA VAL A 14 -2.02 -12.81 29.78
C VAL A 14 -1.47 -12.31 28.44
N ALA A 15 -1.35 -13.22 27.46
CA ALA A 15 -1.16 -12.84 26.07
C ALA A 15 -2.47 -12.23 25.55
N ILE A 16 -2.53 -10.89 25.48
CA ILE A 16 -3.63 -10.16 24.85
C ILE A 16 -3.52 -10.38 23.33
N ILE A 17 -4.34 -11.29 22.81
CA ILE A 17 -4.50 -11.54 21.38
C ILE A 17 -5.41 -10.43 20.82
N ILE A 18 -4.80 -9.45 20.18
CA ILE A 18 -5.50 -8.56 19.24
C ILE A 18 -5.77 -9.41 17.98
N LYS A 19 -7.03 -9.75 17.72
CA LYS A 19 -7.41 -10.30 16.41
C LYS A 19 -7.41 -9.14 15.40
N PRO A 20 -6.71 -9.23 14.26
CA PRO A 20 -7.05 -8.37 13.13
C PRO A 20 -8.35 -8.90 12.53
N VAL A 21 -9.37 -8.04 12.54
CA VAL A 21 -10.48 -8.19 11.60
C VAL A 21 -9.93 -7.72 10.26
N ALA A 22 -10.00 -8.58 9.25
CA ALA A 22 -9.56 -8.27 7.90
C ALA A 22 -10.23 -6.99 7.39
N ALA A 23 -9.42 -6.00 7.01
CA ALA A 23 -9.85 -4.87 6.19
C ALA A 23 -8.65 -4.21 5.52
N SER A 24 -8.89 -3.71 4.31
CA SER A 24 -7.94 -3.30 3.28
C SER A 24 -6.89 -2.28 3.73
N ALA A 25 -5.83 -2.26 2.94
CA ALA A 25 -4.96 -1.12 2.81
C ALA A 25 -5.73 0.16 2.46
N VAL A 26 -5.18 1.30 2.84
CA VAL A 26 -5.99 2.49 3.14
C VAL A 26 -5.84 3.54 2.04
N GLU A 27 -6.78 3.53 1.11
CA GLU A 27 -6.88 4.48 0.00
C GLU A 27 -7.26 5.91 0.47
N GLY A 28 -6.84 6.93 -0.29
CA GLY A 28 -7.34 8.30 -0.21
C GLY A 28 -6.45 9.34 0.51
N TYR A 29 -5.23 9.04 0.94
CA TYR A 29 -4.41 10.05 1.65
C TYR A 29 -3.98 11.24 0.78
N SER A 30 -3.89 11.05 -0.53
CA SER A 30 -3.68 12.14 -1.50
C SER A 30 -4.98 12.86 -1.87
N GLY A 31 -6.05 12.63 -1.10
CA GLY A 31 -7.40 13.01 -1.49
C GLY A 31 -7.95 12.06 -2.56
N TYR A 32 -9.15 12.35 -3.05
CA TYR A 32 -9.76 11.59 -4.14
C TYR A 32 -9.57 12.25 -5.52
N GLU A 33 -8.92 13.42 -5.57
CA GLU A 33 -8.73 14.16 -6.81
C GLU A 33 -7.51 15.10 -6.73
N GLY A 34 -6.58 14.94 -7.68
CA GLY A 34 -5.78 16.04 -8.25
C GLY A 34 -4.55 16.54 -7.49
N GLY A 35 -4.17 15.94 -6.36
CA GLY A 35 -3.02 16.39 -5.59
C GLY A 35 -2.25 15.27 -4.90
N ILE A 36 -1.16 15.66 -4.25
CA ILE A 36 -0.26 14.76 -3.53
C ILE A 36 -0.15 15.16 -2.06
N SER A 37 0.02 14.16 -1.20
CA SER A 37 0.24 14.37 0.24
C SER A 37 1.60 13.85 0.70
N SER A 38 2.01 14.19 1.93
CA SER A 38 3.15 13.56 2.61
C SER A 38 2.97 12.06 2.90
N GLY A 39 1.79 11.48 2.60
CA GLY A 39 1.49 10.08 2.88
C GLY A 39 1.30 9.78 4.36
N GLU A 40 1.05 8.50 4.67
CA GLU A 40 0.66 8.06 6.00
C GLU A 40 1.80 8.20 7.03
N VAL A 41 1.43 8.70 8.21
CA VAL A 41 2.24 8.66 9.43
C VAL A 41 1.34 8.17 10.56
N ALA A 42 1.71 7.08 11.22
CA ALA A 42 0.89 6.44 12.25
C ALA A 42 0.37 7.45 13.29
N GLY A 43 -0.96 7.45 13.50
CA GLY A 43 -1.62 8.31 14.48
C GLY A 43 -1.82 9.77 14.06
N LYS A 44 -1.36 10.19 12.86
CA LYS A 44 -1.64 11.52 12.31
C LYS A 44 -2.86 11.50 11.40
N THR A 45 -3.64 12.57 11.44
CA THR A 45 -4.79 12.78 10.55
C THR A 45 -4.59 13.98 9.62
N THR A 46 -3.50 14.73 9.79
CA THR A 46 -3.19 15.93 9.03
C THR A 46 -1.85 15.74 8.32
N TYR A 47 -1.84 16.07 7.04
CA TYR A 47 -0.77 15.81 6.10
C TYR A 47 -0.42 17.09 5.35
N GLU A 48 0.86 17.23 4.99
CA GLU A 48 1.25 18.25 4.02
C GLU A 48 0.64 17.88 2.67
N TYR A 49 0.17 18.88 1.92
CA TYR A 49 -0.57 18.67 0.69
C TYR A 49 -0.22 19.71 -0.37
N GLN A 50 -0.17 19.28 -1.62
CA GLN A 50 -0.01 20.14 -2.79
C GLN A 50 -0.93 19.69 -3.93
N GLU A 51 -1.57 20.64 -4.61
CA GLU A 51 -2.35 20.39 -5.83
C GLU A 51 -2.18 21.54 -6.84
N VAL A 52 -2.63 21.30 -8.07
CA VAL A 52 -2.64 22.30 -9.14
C VAL A 52 -4.09 22.68 -9.43
N ASN A 53 -4.40 23.97 -9.33
CA ASN A 53 -5.72 24.48 -9.66
C ASN A 53 -5.70 25.16 -11.04
N PHE A 54 -6.74 24.94 -11.84
CA PHE A 54 -6.82 25.46 -13.21
C PHE A 54 -7.98 26.45 -13.43
N LEU A 55 -8.72 26.83 -12.37
CA LEU A 55 -9.95 27.64 -12.48
C LEU A 55 -9.68 29.06 -13.00
N SER A 56 -8.46 29.56 -12.84
CA SER A 56 -8.08 30.88 -13.37
C SER A 56 -7.80 30.90 -14.87
N GLY A 57 -7.83 29.75 -15.54
CA GLY A 57 -7.32 29.60 -16.91
C GLY A 57 -5.80 29.56 -16.98
N GLN A 58 -5.11 29.51 -15.84
CA GLN A 58 -3.68 29.24 -15.71
C GLN A 58 -3.47 28.23 -14.57
N PRO A 59 -2.43 27.37 -14.66
CA PRO A 59 -2.08 26.48 -13.55
C PRO A 59 -1.59 27.29 -12.35
N VAL A 60 -2.22 27.07 -11.19
CA VAL A 60 -1.83 27.67 -9.91
C VAL A 60 -1.59 26.56 -8.91
N VAL A 61 -0.33 26.36 -8.56
CA VAL A 61 0.08 25.41 -7.51
C VAL A 61 -0.34 25.95 -6.15
N LEU A 62 -1.06 25.16 -5.36
CA LEU A 62 -1.48 25.48 -4.00
C LEU A 62 -0.85 24.49 -3.03
N LYS A 63 -0.41 24.99 -1.87
CA LYS A 63 0.24 24.18 -0.83
C LYS A 63 -0.38 24.44 0.54
N GLY A 64 -0.44 23.43 1.39
CA GLY A 64 -0.97 23.58 2.75
C GLY A 64 -1.25 22.24 3.41
N ASN A 65 -2.37 22.17 4.13
CA ASN A 65 -2.71 21.00 4.92
C ASN A 65 -3.95 20.29 4.39
N LEU A 66 -3.89 18.96 4.39
CA LEU A 66 -5.03 18.07 4.22
C LEU A 66 -5.29 17.35 5.56
N THR A 67 -6.50 17.48 6.11
CA THR A 67 -6.95 16.70 7.26
C THR A 67 -8.00 15.68 6.85
N ILE A 68 -7.80 14.43 7.23
CA ILE A 68 -8.67 13.30 6.91
C ILE A 68 -9.23 12.72 8.19
N ARG A 69 -10.55 12.58 8.26
CA ARG A 69 -11.25 11.90 9.37
C ARG A 69 -12.13 10.81 8.80
N LYS A 70 -11.90 9.57 9.22
CA LYS A 70 -12.70 8.42 8.82
C LYS A 70 -13.55 7.93 9.99
N SER A 71 -14.72 7.41 9.68
CA SER A 71 -15.59 6.72 10.62
C SER A 71 -16.26 5.54 9.93
N PHE A 72 -16.48 4.48 10.70
CA PHE A 72 -17.03 3.23 10.20
C PHE A 72 -18.36 2.92 10.90
N LYS A 73 -19.40 2.64 10.12
CA LYS A 73 -20.71 2.23 10.64
C LYS A 73 -21.33 1.19 9.70
N GLY A 74 -21.45 -0.06 10.17
CA GLY A 74 -22.00 -1.14 9.35
C GLY A 74 -21.01 -1.56 8.26
N GLU A 75 -21.40 -1.47 6.99
CA GLU A 75 -20.55 -1.77 5.82
C GLU A 75 -20.16 -0.50 5.03
N ALA A 76 -20.32 0.67 5.64
CA ALA A 76 -20.05 1.96 5.02
C ALA A 76 -18.97 2.72 5.79
N ILE A 77 -18.02 3.30 5.04
CA ILE A 77 -17.02 4.22 5.55
C ILE A 77 -17.47 5.64 5.20
N THR A 78 -17.54 6.53 6.20
CA THR A 78 -17.70 7.97 5.97
C THR A 78 -16.37 8.65 6.21
N SER A 79 -15.88 9.35 5.19
CA SER A 79 -14.58 10.03 5.20
C SER A 79 -14.77 11.53 4.95
N THR A 80 -14.27 12.36 5.86
CA THR A 80 -14.26 13.82 5.73
C THR A 80 -12.85 14.30 5.41
N TYR A 81 -12.72 15.05 4.32
CA TYR A 81 -11.49 15.65 3.85
C TYR A 81 -11.59 17.16 3.98
N THR A 82 -10.64 17.78 4.66
CA THR A 82 -10.58 19.22 4.84
C THR A 82 -9.24 19.75 4.36
N TYR A 83 -9.28 20.69 3.41
CA TYR A 83 -8.11 21.30 2.78
C TYR A 83 -8.07 22.78 3.15
N ASP A 84 -6.90 23.25 3.57
CA ASP A 84 -6.58 24.66 3.73
C ASP A 84 -5.24 24.93 3.04
N LEU A 85 -5.31 25.45 1.81
CA LEU A 85 -4.17 25.62 0.91
C LEU A 85 -4.01 27.07 0.49
N SER A 86 -2.79 27.47 0.16
CA SER A 86 -2.48 28.82 -0.28
C SER A 86 -1.29 28.87 -1.25
N ASN A 87 -1.20 29.98 -1.97
CA ASN A 87 -0.03 30.41 -2.71
C ASN A 87 0.07 31.94 -2.58
N VAL A 88 1.06 32.41 -1.83
CA VAL A 88 1.23 33.83 -1.51
C VAL A 88 1.59 34.62 -2.77
N ASP A 89 2.48 34.08 -3.62
CA ASP A 89 2.96 34.75 -4.83
C ASP A 89 1.85 34.97 -5.87
N LYS A 90 0.85 34.09 -5.89
CA LYS A 90 -0.31 34.17 -6.78
C LYS A 90 -1.54 34.80 -6.13
N SER A 91 -1.43 35.31 -4.89
CA SER A 91 -2.57 35.77 -4.09
C SER A 91 -3.73 34.77 -4.14
N ALA A 92 -3.43 33.48 -3.91
CA ALA A 92 -4.38 32.40 -4.09
C ALA A 92 -4.59 31.59 -2.80
N THR A 93 -5.83 31.16 -2.58
CA THR A 93 -6.22 30.32 -1.43
C THR A 93 -7.27 29.32 -1.84
N LEU A 94 -7.28 28.14 -1.21
CA LEU A 94 -8.33 27.15 -1.36
C LEU A 94 -8.75 26.63 0.01
N LYS A 95 -10.05 26.70 0.27
CA LYS A 95 -10.68 26.02 1.40
C LYS A 95 -11.71 25.04 0.88
N ARG A 96 -11.56 23.77 1.23
CA ARG A 96 -12.41 22.69 0.73
C ARG A 96 -12.75 21.73 1.87
N THR A 97 -14.02 21.36 1.97
CA THR A 97 -14.50 20.28 2.83
C THR A 97 -15.38 19.35 2.02
N LEU A 98 -14.95 18.11 1.87
CA LEU A 98 -15.67 17.07 1.14
C LEU A 98 -15.95 15.91 2.09
N ILE A 99 -17.18 15.41 2.05
CA ILE A 99 -17.59 14.24 2.80
C ILE A 99 -17.95 13.18 1.79
N TYR A 100 -17.35 12.01 1.93
CA TYR A 100 -17.57 10.87 1.06
C TYR A 100 -18.16 9.72 1.84
N ASN A 101 -19.00 8.95 1.15
CA ASN A 101 -19.49 7.67 1.62
C ASN A 101 -18.96 6.59 0.68
N THR A 102 -18.25 5.61 1.24
CA THR A 102 -17.73 4.45 0.54
C THR A 102 -18.49 3.21 0.99
N LYS A 103 -19.14 2.53 0.05
CA LYS A 103 -19.75 1.21 0.26
C LYS A 103 -18.79 0.12 -0.18
N ILE A 104 -18.62 -0.90 0.64
CA ILE A 104 -17.75 -2.04 0.33
C ILE A 104 -18.63 -3.26 0.07
N SER A 105 -18.45 -3.91 -1.09
CA SER A 105 -19.09 -5.18 -1.41
C SER A 105 -18.06 -6.27 -1.70
N LYS A 106 -18.16 -7.41 -1.00
CA LYS A 106 -17.31 -8.58 -1.27
C LYS A 106 -17.97 -9.45 -2.34
N LYS A 107 -17.17 -10.02 -3.23
CA LYS A 107 -17.58 -10.91 -4.31
C LYS A 107 -17.20 -12.36 -3.98
N ASP A 108 -17.89 -13.30 -4.62
CA ASP A 108 -17.70 -14.75 -4.37
C ASP A 108 -16.29 -15.24 -4.69
N ASN A 109 -15.61 -14.56 -5.62
CA ASN A 109 -14.21 -14.84 -5.98
C ASN A 109 -13.18 -14.23 -5.00
N GLY A 110 -13.62 -13.64 -3.88
CA GLY A 110 -12.76 -13.05 -2.86
C GLY A 110 -12.37 -11.59 -3.11
N GLN A 111 -12.73 -11.01 -4.26
CA GLN A 111 -12.49 -9.59 -4.55
C GLN A 111 -13.42 -8.68 -3.75
N SER A 112 -12.98 -7.46 -3.49
CA SER A 112 -13.82 -6.40 -2.92
C SER A 112 -13.97 -5.24 -3.89
N ILE A 113 -15.19 -4.74 -4.03
CA ILE A 113 -15.50 -3.52 -4.77
C ILE A 113 -15.86 -2.43 -3.78
N GLU A 114 -15.20 -1.29 -3.90
CA GLU A 114 -15.51 -0.08 -3.17
C GLU A 114 -16.15 0.94 -4.12
N GLU A 115 -17.29 1.49 -3.72
CA GLU A 115 -18.00 2.52 -4.46
C GLU A 115 -18.10 3.76 -3.59
N THR A 116 -17.45 4.84 -4.01
CA THR A 116 -17.37 6.10 -3.27
C THR A 116 -18.14 7.19 -4.01
N SER A 117 -19.02 7.87 -3.29
CA SER A 117 -19.73 9.04 -3.78
C SER A 117 -19.72 10.17 -2.75
N ILE A 118 -20.02 11.38 -3.20
CA ILE A 118 -20.19 12.52 -2.29
C ILE A 118 -21.41 12.28 -1.41
N SER A 119 -21.24 12.59 -0.13
CA SER A 119 -22.29 12.60 0.86
C SER A 119 -22.41 14.00 1.45
N GLY A 120 -23.62 14.51 1.59
CA GLY A 120 -23.83 15.89 2.07
C GLY A 120 -23.44 16.96 1.05
N LYS A 121 -23.49 18.23 1.47
CA LYS A 121 -23.20 19.37 0.60
C LYS A 121 -21.69 19.64 0.58
N PRO A 122 -21.01 19.50 -0.58
CA PRO A 122 -19.59 19.82 -0.69
C PRO A 122 -19.38 21.32 -0.55
N ILE A 123 -18.30 21.71 0.13
CA ILE A 123 -17.93 23.10 0.33
C ILE A 123 -16.56 23.30 -0.30
N GLU A 124 -16.45 24.21 -1.26
CA GLU A 124 -15.16 24.64 -1.79
C GLU A 124 -15.21 26.10 -2.19
N THR A 125 -14.16 26.82 -1.81
CA THR A 125 -13.95 28.22 -2.19
C THR A 125 -12.49 28.38 -2.59
N VAL A 126 -12.29 28.80 -3.83
CA VAL A 126 -10.96 29.11 -4.39
C VAL A 126 -10.91 30.60 -4.65
N LYS A 127 -9.85 31.26 -4.20
CA LYS A 127 -9.57 32.67 -4.52
C LYS A 127 -8.27 32.70 -5.30
N ILE A 128 -8.24 33.44 -6.40
CA ILE A 128 -7.03 33.64 -7.22
C ILE A 128 -7.06 35.10 -7.69
N GLY A 129 -6.14 35.91 -7.17
CA GLY A 129 -6.18 37.35 -7.37
C GLY A 129 -7.52 37.94 -6.90
N ASN A 130 -8.22 38.65 -7.78
CA ASN A 130 -9.49 39.31 -7.46
C ASN A 130 -10.73 38.42 -7.63
N ASN A 131 -10.57 37.22 -8.23
CA ASN A 131 -11.66 36.31 -8.51
C ASN A 131 -11.88 35.35 -7.35
N THR A 132 -13.14 35.10 -7.02
CA THR A 132 -13.55 34.04 -6.08
C THR A 132 -14.41 33.04 -6.81
N TYR A 133 -14.01 31.77 -6.79
CA TYR A 133 -14.73 30.63 -7.35
C TYR A 133 -15.38 29.86 -6.20
N THR A 134 -16.71 29.79 -6.20
CA THR A 134 -17.49 29.09 -5.16
C THR A 134 -18.16 27.89 -5.78
N LEU A 135 -17.91 26.70 -5.22
CA LEU A 135 -18.52 25.46 -5.71
C LEU A 135 -20.02 25.45 -5.43
N ASN A 136 -20.81 25.33 -6.49
CA ASN A 136 -22.26 25.27 -6.44
C ASN A 136 -22.79 23.83 -6.49
N GLY A 137 -22.09 22.95 -7.21
CA GLY A 137 -22.45 21.55 -7.37
C GLY A 137 -21.24 20.70 -7.68
N TYR A 138 -21.25 19.47 -7.18
CA TYR A 138 -20.21 18.48 -7.46
C TYR A 138 -20.85 17.10 -7.49
N ASP A 139 -20.87 16.52 -8.69
CA ASP A 139 -21.16 15.12 -8.90
C ASP A 139 -19.84 14.36 -8.89
N PHE A 140 -19.78 13.24 -8.18
CA PHE A 140 -18.57 12.44 -8.07
C PHE A 140 -18.91 10.96 -7.89
N SER A 141 -18.16 10.12 -8.58
CA SER A 141 -18.14 8.68 -8.43
C SER A 141 -16.72 8.18 -8.55
N ARG A 142 -16.32 7.33 -7.61
CA ARG A 142 -15.09 6.53 -7.69
C ARG A 142 -15.43 5.09 -7.43
N THR A 143 -14.92 4.20 -8.26
CA THR A 143 -15.04 2.75 -8.07
C THR A 143 -13.66 2.14 -8.01
N ASN A 144 -13.42 1.28 -7.02
CA ASN A 144 -12.18 0.55 -6.83
C ASN A 144 -12.47 -0.96 -6.78
N LEU A 145 -11.73 -1.75 -7.54
CA LEU A 145 -11.68 -3.20 -7.40
C LEU A 145 -10.36 -3.56 -6.72
N THR A 146 -10.44 -4.22 -5.57
CA THR A 146 -9.28 -4.80 -4.89
C THR A 146 -9.32 -6.32 -4.96
N ASP A 147 -8.21 -6.91 -5.40
CA ASP A 147 -7.95 -8.34 -5.41
C ASP A 147 -6.98 -8.67 -4.27
N LEU A 148 -7.51 -9.34 -3.24
CA LEU A 148 -6.77 -9.71 -2.03
C LEU A 148 -5.96 -10.98 -2.31
N LYS A 149 -4.63 -10.85 -2.34
CA LYS A 149 -3.70 -12.00 -2.42
C LYS A 149 -3.09 -12.26 -1.05
N PRO A 150 -2.53 -13.46 -0.81
CA PRO A 150 -2.05 -13.81 0.51
C PRO A 150 -1.03 -12.82 1.07
N ALA A 151 -0.13 -12.24 0.26
CA ALA A 151 0.90 -11.29 0.69
C ALA A 151 0.70 -9.83 0.24
N VAL A 152 -0.14 -9.59 -0.77
CA VAL A 152 -0.25 -8.29 -1.46
C VAL A 152 -1.71 -8.04 -1.85
N ASN A 153 -2.19 -6.82 -1.72
CA ASN A 153 -3.47 -6.41 -2.29
C ASN A 153 -3.21 -5.61 -3.56
N TYR A 154 -3.77 -6.04 -4.69
CA TYR A 154 -3.72 -5.25 -5.92
C TYR A 154 -5.05 -4.56 -6.13
N TYR A 155 -5.01 -3.33 -6.60
CA TYR A 155 -6.24 -2.59 -6.83
C TYR A 155 -6.16 -1.72 -8.09
N ALA A 156 -7.33 -1.50 -8.67
CA ALA A 156 -7.49 -0.66 -9.85
C ALA A 156 -8.91 -0.10 -9.89
N GLY A 157 -9.04 1.11 -10.41
CA GLY A 157 -10.33 1.77 -10.43
C GLY A 157 -10.42 2.98 -11.33
N ASN A 158 -11.58 3.61 -11.26
CA ASN A 158 -11.95 4.74 -12.11
C ASN A 158 -12.60 5.85 -11.28
N ILE A 159 -12.45 7.07 -11.79
CA ILE A 159 -12.97 8.29 -11.21
C ILE A 159 -13.74 9.04 -12.28
N SER A 160 -14.90 9.57 -11.92
CA SER A 160 -15.67 10.49 -12.74
C SER A 160 -16.26 11.57 -11.84
N GLY A 161 -16.22 12.81 -12.29
CA GLY A 161 -16.84 13.90 -11.57
C GLY A 161 -17.11 15.11 -12.44
N ARG A 162 -17.98 15.98 -11.94
CA ARG A 162 -18.29 17.27 -12.54
C ARG A 162 -18.45 18.31 -11.45
N LYS A 163 -17.60 19.32 -11.46
CA LYS A 163 -17.68 20.47 -10.56
C LYS A 163 -18.23 21.68 -11.30
N VAL A 164 -19.19 22.37 -10.70
CA VAL A 164 -19.75 23.62 -11.22
C VAL A 164 -19.51 24.73 -10.21
N TYR A 165 -18.79 25.76 -10.61
CA TYR A 165 -18.44 26.92 -9.80
C TYR A 165 -19.17 28.16 -10.29
N SER A 166 -19.55 29.02 -9.36
CA SER A 166 -19.85 30.43 -9.65
C SER A 166 -18.59 31.28 -9.51
N ILE A 167 -18.46 32.28 -10.38
CA ILE A 167 -17.37 33.27 -10.34
C ILE A 167 -17.89 34.57 -9.72
N GLY A 168 -17.28 35.05 -8.65
CA GLY A 168 -17.52 36.37 -8.06
C GLY A 168 -16.26 37.23 -8.01
N THR A 169 -16.42 38.50 -7.64
CA THR A 169 -15.30 39.44 -7.40
C THR A 169 -15.21 39.81 -5.93
N SER A 170 -13.99 39.97 -5.40
CA SER A 170 -13.77 40.45 -4.04
C SER A 170 -13.44 41.94 -4.05
N SER A 171 -14.44 42.77 -3.76
CA SER A 171 -14.25 44.16 -3.36
C SER A 171 -15.10 44.42 -2.11
N SER A 172 -14.46 44.54 -0.96
CA SER A 172 -15.01 45.07 0.31
C SER A 172 -16.16 44.31 1.01
N GLY A 173 -16.11 42.97 1.10
CA GLY A 173 -16.92 42.24 2.10
C GLY A 173 -18.37 41.93 1.74
N THR A 174 -18.82 42.27 0.53
CA THR A 174 -20.12 41.84 -0.02
C THR A 174 -19.89 41.31 -1.42
N ALA A 175 -20.23 40.04 -1.67
CA ALA A 175 -20.05 39.41 -2.96
C ALA A 175 -20.91 40.12 -4.02
N SER A 176 -20.28 40.85 -4.94
CA SER A 176 -20.96 41.28 -6.16
C SER A 176 -21.26 40.02 -6.98
N GLN A 177 -22.50 39.88 -7.46
CA GLN A 177 -22.89 38.75 -8.29
C GLN A 177 -22.12 38.78 -9.62
N GLY A 178 -21.02 38.04 -9.69
CA GLY A 178 -20.42 37.71 -10.98
C GLY A 178 -21.33 36.68 -11.67
N LYS A 179 -21.91 37.08 -12.81
CA LYS A 179 -22.71 36.19 -13.66
C LYS A 179 -21.78 35.31 -14.50
N GLY A 180 -20.96 34.49 -13.84
CA GLY A 180 -20.03 33.60 -14.51
C GLY A 180 -20.02 32.22 -13.89
N THR A 181 -19.87 31.20 -14.73
CA THR A 181 -19.83 29.79 -14.34
C THR A 181 -18.57 29.13 -14.90
N ILE A 182 -17.94 28.27 -14.09
CA ILE A 182 -16.92 27.34 -14.57
C ILE A 182 -17.41 25.92 -14.32
N THR A 183 -17.40 25.09 -15.36
CA THR A 183 -17.62 23.66 -15.27
C THR A 183 -16.28 22.95 -15.46
N VAL A 184 -15.98 22.01 -14.57
CA VAL A 184 -14.80 21.15 -14.65
C VAL A 184 -15.30 19.71 -14.68
N ASP A 185 -15.21 19.06 -15.84
CA ASP A 185 -15.39 17.63 -15.97
C ASP A 185 -14.07 16.93 -15.63
N VAL A 186 -14.16 15.89 -14.83
CA VAL A 186 -13.04 15.11 -14.29
C VAL A 186 -13.25 13.67 -14.69
N THR A 187 -12.25 13.07 -15.32
CA THR A 187 -12.19 11.62 -15.54
C THR A 187 -10.84 11.10 -15.12
N GLY A 188 -10.79 9.89 -14.58
CA GLY A 188 -9.53 9.33 -14.16
C GLY A 188 -9.54 7.83 -13.99
N LYS A 189 -8.34 7.28 -13.85
CA LYS A 189 -8.07 5.90 -13.53
C LYS A 189 -6.92 5.84 -12.56
N PHE A 190 -6.91 4.82 -11.72
CA PHE A 190 -5.83 4.57 -10.78
C PHE A 190 -5.56 3.08 -10.68
N TYR A 191 -4.35 2.76 -10.28
CA TYR A 191 -3.90 1.41 -10.02
C TYR A 191 -2.81 1.46 -8.97
N GLY A 192 -2.74 0.39 -8.18
CA GLY A 192 -1.76 0.31 -7.14
C GLY A 192 -1.67 -1.06 -6.53
N TYR A 193 -0.81 -1.13 -5.54
CA TYR A 193 -0.72 -2.27 -4.66
C TYR A 193 -0.39 -1.81 -3.25
N ASP A 194 -0.84 -2.62 -2.32
CA ASP A 194 -0.51 -2.46 -0.92
C ASP A 194 0.02 -3.75 -0.31
N GLN A 195 1.14 -3.60 0.38
CA GLN A 195 1.79 -4.68 1.11
C GLN A 195 2.59 -4.10 2.28
N TYR A 196 2.90 -4.93 3.27
CA TYR A 196 3.51 -4.48 4.52
C TYR A 196 4.85 -3.74 4.35
N TRP A 197 5.69 -4.18 3.43
CA TRP A 197 7.01 -3.64 3.09
C TRP A 197 6.97 -2.36 2.23
N GLY A 198 5.80 -1.96 1.74
CA GLY A 198 5.68 -0.83 0.82
C GLY A 198 4.37 -0.80 0.05
N THR A 199 4.04 0.37 -0.46
CA THR A 199 2.81 0.63 -1.20
C THR A 199 3.12 1.52 -2.38
N THR A 200 2.32 1.42 -3.44
CA THR A 200 2.39 2.37 -4.55
C THR A 200 1.00 2.55 -5.12
N GLU A 201 0.59 3.81 -5.23
CA GLU A 201 -0.58 4.24 -5.97
C GLU A 201 -0.11 5.10 -7.15
N VAL A 202 -0.75 4.94 -8.30
CA VAL A 202 -0.66 5.86 -9.43
C VAL A 202 -2.07 6.24 -9.84
N GLU A 203 -2.30 7.53 -10.07
CA GLU A 203 -3.56 8.07 -10.54
C GLU A 203 -3.31 8.99 -11.73
N GLU A 204 -4.10 8.79 -12.78
CA GLU A 204 -4.10 9.59 -14.01
C GLU A 204 -5.46 10.27 -14.12
N ILE A 205 -5.47 11.61 -14.05
CA ILE A 205 -6.67 12.44 -14.10
C ILE A 205 -6.61 13.36 -15.32
N ASN A 206 -7.72 13.41 -16.06
CA ASN A 206 -7.98 14.38 -17.11
C ASN A 206 -9.07 15.35 -16.67
N TYR A 207 -8.82 16.63 -16.92
CA TYR A 207 -9.72 17.74 -16.70
C TYR A 207 -10.14 18.35 -18.03
N ILE A 208 -11.44 18.56 -18.21
CA ILE A 208 -12.00 19.43 -19.25
C ILE A 208 -12.65 20.62 -18.54
N ILE A 209 -12.17 21.81 -18.85
CA ILE A 209 -12.57 23.04 -18.16
C ILE A 209 -13.29 23.92 -19.16
N GLN A 210 -14.44 24.45 -18.76
CA GLN A 210 -15.26 25.35 -19.55
C GLN A 210 -15.72 26.51 -18.67
N SER A 211 -15.44 27.73 -19.10
CA SER A 211 -15.84 28.95 -18.40
C SER A 211 -16.73 29.79 -19.29
N GLU A 212 -17.75 30.39 -18.69
CA GLU A 212 -18.63 31.37 -19.31
C GLU A 212 -18.82 32.52 -18.32
N LYS A 213 -18.57 33.76 -18.75
CA LYS A 213 -18.67 34.95 -17.91
C LYS A 213 -19.29 36.09 -18.69
N MET A 214 -20.26 36.77 -18.09
CA MET A 214 -20.79 38.02 -18.65
C MET A 214 -19.88 39.20 -18.33
N ASN A 215 -19.48 39.94 -19.36
CA ASN A 215 -18.80 41.23 -19.26
C ASN A 215 -19.66 42.30 -19.97
N GLY A 216 -20.46 43.03 -19.19
CA GLY A 216 -21.49 43.92 -19.71
C GLY A 216 -22.58 43.13 -20.46
N THR A 217 -22.71 43.36 -21.78
CA THR A 217 -23.61 42.62 -22.68
C THR A 217 -22.92 41.49 -23.46
N LYS A 218 -21.59 41.36 -23.35
CA LYS A 218 -20.83 40.31 -24.04
C LYS A 218 -20.63 39.10 -23.15
N VAL A 219 -20.73 37.92 -23.75
CA VAL A 219 -20.41 36.65 -23.10
C VAL A 219 -18.98 36.27 -23.47
N GLU A 220 -18.10 36.23 -22.48
CA GLU A 220 -16.73 35.72 -22.61
C GLU A 220 -16.74 34.24 -22.30
N LYS A 221 -16.27 33.43 -23.24
CA LYS A 221 -16.13 31.97 -23.06
C LYS A 221 -14.69 31.57 -23.25
N TRP A 222 -14.27 30.59 -22.48
CA TRP A 222 -13.02 29.89 -22.73
C TRP A 222 -13.11 28.45 -22.27
N GLY A 223 -12.26 27.61 -22.84
CA GLY A 223 -12.11 26.24 -22.41
C GLY A 223 -10.68 25.77 -22.54
N GLY A 224 -10.38 24.65 -21.91
CA GLY A 224 -9.07 24.03 -22.00
C GLY A 224 -9.03 22.71 -21.26
N THR A 225 -7.88 22.07 -21.30
CA THR A 225 -7.68 20.74 -20.71
C THR A 225 -6.47 20.73 -19.79
N ALA A 226 -6.47 19.81 -18.83
CA ALA A 226 -5.29 19.49 -18.06
C ALA A 226 -5.22 17.99 -17.79
N ASP A 227 -4.02 17.44 -17.90
CA ASP A 227 -3.68 16.08 -17.50
C ASP A 227 -2.82 16.16 -16.24
N VAL A 228 -3.19 15.42 -15.21
CA VAL A 228 -2.47 15.33 -13.94
C VAL A 228 -2.21 13.86 -13.65
N THR A 229 -0.95 13.48 -13.57
CA THR A 229 -0.54 12.12 -13.18
C THR A 229 0.24 12.22 -11.89
N PHE A 230 -0.10 11.42 -10.89
CA PHE A 230 0.67 11.39 -9.65
C PHE A 230 0.90 9.96 -9.16
N SER A 231 2.00 9.78 -8.43
CA SER A 231 2.28 8.55 -7.71
C SER A 231 2.62 8.84 -6.26
N THR A 232 2.04 8.05 -5.37
CA THR A 232 2.37 8.03 -3.94
C THR A 232 3.01 6.69 -3.61
N THR A 233 4.17 6.70 -2.98
CA THR A 233 4.93 5.49 -2.67
C THR A 233 5.41 5.49 -1.23
N THR A 234 5.17 4.39 -0.51
CA THR A 234 5.81 4.10 0.79
C THR A 234 6.80 2.96 0.61
N THR A 235 8.01 3.08 1.17
CA THR A 235 9.05 2.05 1.04
C THR A 235 9.67 1.73 2.39
N LYS A 236 9.92 0.44 2.66
CA LYS A 236 10.76 -0.02 3.76
C LYS A 236 12.05 -0.62 3.20
N GLN A 237 13.17 0.01 3.54
CA GLN A 237 14.50 -0.41 3.17
C GLN A 237 15.21 -1.04 4.37
N ILE A 238 16.05 -2.04 4.12
CA ILE A 238 16.84 -2.73 5.15
C ILE A 238 18.30 -2.63 4.73
N ARG A 239 19.15 -2.10 5.62
CA ARG A 239 20.58 -1.95 5.37
C ARG A 239 21.39 -2.37 6.58
N TYR A 240 22.45 -3.13 6.36
CA TYR A 240 23.42 -3.42 7.40
C TYR A 240 24.23 -2.15 7.70
N VAL A 241 24.45 -1.87 8.98
CA VAL A 241 25.28 -0.74 9.44
C VAL A 241 26.23 -1.28 10.50
N GLU A 242 27.51 -1.24 10.15
CA GLU A 242 28.64 -1.55 11.02
C GLU A 242 28.77 -0.53 12.16
N ASN A 243 29.21 -1.00 13.32
CA ASN A 243 29.55 -0.17 14.45
C ASN A 243 31.03 0.23 14.36
N LYS A 244 31.33 1.51 14.61
CA LYS A 244 32.70 2.03 14.59
C LYS A 244 33.55 1.68 15.83
N PRO A 245 33.03 1.53 17.06
CA PRO A 245 33.81 0.86 18.09
C PRO A 245 33.76 -0.65 17.82
N SER A 246 34.92 -1.25 17.60
CA SER A 246 35.09 -2.71 17.55
C SER A 246 35.01 -3.34 18.95
N GLU A 247 35.19 -2.56 20.01
CA GLU A 247 35.09 -2.96 21.43
C GLU A 247 33.64 -2.92 21.94
N ILE A 248 32.73 -3.58 21.23
CA ILE A 248 31.32 -3.73 21.63
C ILE A 248 30.87 -5.17 21.36
N SER A 249 29.84 -5.64 22.05
CA SER A 249 29.34 -7.02 21.97
C SER A 249 28.73 -7.41 20.62
N PHE A 250 28.66 -6.50 19.63
CA PHE A 250 28.13 -6.77 18.29
C PHE A 250 28.76 -5.87 17.21
N VAL A 251 29.21 -6.47 16.11
CA VAL A 251 29.95 -5.78 15.03
C VAL A 251 29.09 -4.75 14.28
N GLY A 252 27.78 -4.96 14.24
CA GLY A 252 26.84 -4.13 13.51
C GLY A 252 25.44 -4.71 13.61
N GLY A 253 24.54 -4.17 12.80
CA GLY A 253 23.17 -4.65 12.74
C GLY A 253 22.40 -4.00 11.62
N TYR A 254 21.20 -4.52 11.36
CA TYR A 254 20.35 -3.97 10.33
C TYR A 254 19.56 -2.76 10.84
N VAL A 255 19.37 -1.79 9.96
CA VAL A 255 18.47 -0.65 10.15
C VAL A 255 17.37 -0.77 9.11
N GLN A 256 16.12 -0.75 9.58
CA GLN A 256 14.96 -0.58 8.72
C GLN A 256 14.65 0.91 8.59
N THR A 257 14.56 1.40 7.36
CA THR A 257 14.25 2.79 7.04
C THR A 257 12.95 2.86 6.26
N GLN A 258 11.95 3.57 6.78
CA GLN A 258 10.70 3.85 6.07
C GLN A 258 10.70 5.28 5.53
N SER A 259 10.33 5.46 4.26
CA SER A 259 10.18 6.78 3.64
C SER A 259 8.97 6.82 2.70
N ASN A 260 8.31 7.98 2.64
CA ASN A 260 7.23 8.26 1.70
C ASN A 260 7.71 9.26 0.66
N SER A 261 7.33 9.04 -0.59
CA SER A 261 7.58 9.94 -1.71
C SER A 261 6.32 10.05 -2.54
N SER A 262 5.89 11.28 -2.79
CA SER A 262 4.77 11.60 -3.66
C SER A 262 5.22 12.54 -4.75
N ILE A 263 4.92 12.21 -6.00
CA ILE A 263 5.30 12.98 -7.19
C ILE A 263 4.03 13.24 -7.99
N LEU A 264 3.87 14.46 -8.47
CA LEU A 264 2.78 14.86 -9.37
C LEU A 264 3.40 15.53 -10.58
N GLU A 265 2.99 15.14 -11.77
CA GLU A 265 3.29 15.80 -13.02
C GLU A 265 1.99 16.31 -13.63
N TYR A 266 2.02 17.49 -14.22
CA TYR A 266 0.88 18.01 -14.94
C TYR A 266 1.26 18.63 -16.27
N SER A 267 0.31 18.57 -17.20
CA SER A 267 0.35 19.26 -18.48
C SER A 267 -1.00 19.90 -18.71
N SER A 268 -1.06 21.21 -18.93
CA SER A 268 -2.31 21.93 -19.21
C SER A 268 -2.25 22.64 -20.54
N ASN A 269 -3.32 22.58 -21.32
CA ASN A 269 -3.53 23.37 -22.51
C ASN A 269 -4.69 24.35 -22.25
N LEU A 270 -4.34 25.60 -21.92
CA LEU A 270 -5.29 26.61 -21.46
C LEU A 270 -5.13 27.90 -22.30
N PRO A 271 -6.18 28.73 -22.44
CA PRO A 271 -6.10 29.96 -23.22
C PRO A 271 -5.12 30.98 -22.63
N SER A 272 -4.56 31.81 -23.48
CA SER A 272 -3.88 33.04 -23.05
C SER A 272 -4.90 34.12 -22.70
N PHE A 273 -4.51 35.04 -21.81
CA PHE A 273 -5.35 36.15 -21.37
C PHE A 273 -4.67 37.48 -21.65
N THR A 274 -5.45 38.47 -22.07
CA THR A 274 -5.00 39.85 -22.18
C THR A 274 -4.79 40.48 -20.79
N SER A 275 -4.13 41.64 -20.72
CA SER A 275 -3.95 42.39 -19.46
C SER A 275 -5.28 42.78 -18.79
N GLY A 276 -6.37 42.85 -19.55
CA GLY A 276 -7.74 43.07 -19.05
C GLY A 276 -8.48 41.82 -18.58
N GLY A 277 -7.84 40.64 -18.64
CA GLY A 277 -8.45 39.37 -18.22
C GLY A 277 -9.40 38.75 -19.24
N VAL A 278 -9.41 39.24 -20.48
CA VAL A 278 -10.21 38.68 -21.58
C VAL A 278 -9.46 37.50 -22.21
N PRO A 279 -10.10 36.33 -22.39
CA PRO A 279 -9.47 35.16 -23.01
C PRO A 279 -9.21 35.38 -24.51
N SER A 280 -8.15 34.76 -25.03
CA SER A 280 -7.76 34.73 -26.43
C SER A 280 -7.88 33.31 -27.00
N ASP A 281 -8.02 33.20 -28.32
CA ASP A 281 -7.99 31.92 -29.05
C ASP A 281 -6.61 31.24 -29.04
N ASN A 282 -5.55 31.97 -28.64
CA ASN A 282 -4.22 31.40 -28.53
C ASN A 282 -4.09 30.55 -27.27
N MET A 283 -3.79 29.26 -27.44
CA MET A 283 -3.65 28.28 -26.37
C MET A 283 -2.19 28.13 -25.93
N ILE A 284 -1.97 28.03 -24.62
CA ILE A 284 -0.66 27.88 -23.97
C ILE A 284 -0.59 26.49 -23.33
N THR A 285 0.42 25.72 -23.74
CA THR A 285 0.80 24.49 -23.04
C THR A 285 1.76 24.81 -21.90
N SER A 286 1.42 24.38 -20.69
CA SER A 286 2.27 24.49 -19.50
C SER A 286 2.52 23.11 -18.92
N LYS A 287 3.75 22.82 -18.49
CA LYS A 287 4.14 21.57 -17.85
C LYS A 287 5.01 21.85 -16.65
N ASP A 288 4.78 21.14 -15.55
CA ASP A 288 5.63 21.20 -14.37
C ASP A 288 5.43 19.94 -13.51
N SER A 289 6.22 19.82 -12.45
CA SER A 289 6.10 18.74 -11.47
C SER A 289 6.18 19.22 -10.03
N LEU A 290 5.51 18.50 -9.13
CA LEU A 290 5.51 18.71 -7.69
C LEU A 290 6.04 17.46 -7.00
N LYS A 291 6.69 17.66 -5.86
CA LYS A 291 7.23 16.57 -5.05
C LYS A 291 7.04 16.85 -3.56
N ILE A 292 6.66 15.81 -2.82
CA ILE A 292 6.68 15.78 -1.36
C ILE A 292 7.45 14.52 -0.93
N GLU A 293 8.47 14.69 -0.10
CA GLU A 293 9.21 13.60 0.53
C GLU A 293 9.17 13.76 2.04
N THR A 294 8.89 12.67 2.76
CA THR A 294 8.95 12.69 4.22
C THR A 294 10.35 12.39 4.71
N PHE A 295 10.69 12.94 5.87
CA PHE A 295 11.88 12.52 6.59
C PHE A 295 11.80 11.03 6.93
N PRO A 296 12.85 10.25 6.63
CA PRO A 296 12.81 8.81 6.83
C PRO A 296 12.76 8.46 8.32
N VAL A 297 11.89 7.53 8.68
CA VAL A 297 11.82 6.95 10.03
C VAL A 297 12.71 5.70 10.07
N GLN A 298 13.63 5.65 11.03
CA GLN A 298 14.59 4.54 11.16
C GLN A 298 14.36 3.74 12.43
N THR A 299 14.44 2.41 12.31
CA THR A 299 14.35 1.47 13.42
C THR A 299 15.54 0.51 13.37
N ARG A 300 16.32 0.44 14.45
CA ARG A 300 17.37 -0.58 14.61
C ARG A 300 16.72 -1.93 14.85
N LEU A 301 17.14 -2.93 14.09
CA LEU A 301 16.65 -4.30 14.24
C LEU A 301 17.48 -5.07 15.26
N LYS A 302 16.93 -6.21 15.71
CA LYS A 302 17.64 -7.16 16.58
C LYS A 302 18.92 -7.61 15.89
N VAL A 303 20.00 -7.81 16.66
CA VAL A 303 21.23 -8.45 16.17
C VAL A 303 21.21 -9.92 16.63
N PRO A 304 21.15 -10.88 15.70
CA PRO A 304 21.13 -12.30 16.03
C PRO A 304 22.53 -12.84 16.35
N ASP A 305 22.63 -13.82 17.25
CA ASP A 305 23.87 -14.59 17.46
C ASP A 305 23.94 -15.73 16.44
N LEU A 306 24.77 -15.53 15.42
CA LEU A 306 24.98 -16.45 14.30
C LEU A 306 26.47 -16.74 14.09
N SER A 307 27.25 -16.72 15.17
CA SER A 307 28.71 -16.92 15.12
C SER A 307 29.12 -18.21 14.37
N GLN A 308 28.30 -19.25 14.46
CA GLN A 308 28.49 -20.53 13.76
C GLN A 308 28.28 -20.47 12.25
N LEU A 309 27.62 -19.43 11.72
CA LEU A 309 27.36 -19.25 10.29
C LEU A 309 28.40 -18.38 9.60
N LYS A 310 29.43 -17.91 10.31
CA LYS A 310 30.44 -17.02 9.73
C LYS A 310 31.10 -17.62 8.49
N GLY A 311 31.00 -16.93 7.36
CA GLY A 311 31.53 -17.37 6.07
C GLY A 311 30.63 -18.36 5.31
N HIS A 312 29.48 -18.73 5.88
CA HIS A 312 28.49 -19.55 5.19
C HIS A 312 27.77 -18.69 4.14
N TRP A 313 27.51 -19.25 2.95
CA TRP A 313 26.91 -18.50 1.84
C TRP A 313 25.53 -17.88 2.16
N ALA A 314 24.78 -18.49 3.09
CA ALA A 314 23.47 -18.03 3.54
C ALA A 314 23.51 -17.14 4.80
N GLU A 315 24.70 -16.78 5.30
CA GLU A 315 24.85 -16.00 6.54
C GLU A 315 24.03 -14.70 6.50
N GLU A 316 24.12 -13.94 5.42
CA GLU A 316 23.41 -12.66 5.28
C GLU A 316 21.89 -12.85 5.23
N ASP A 317 21.41 -13.86 4.48
CA ASP A 317 19.99 -14.16 4.37
C ASP A 317 19.41 -14.57 5.72
N VAL A 318 20.09 -15.47 6.44
CA VAL A 318 19.68 -15.93 7.76
C VAL A 318 19.73 -14.80 8.79
N SER A 319 20.80 -14.00 8.77
CA SER A 319 20.96 -12.84 9.65
C SER A 319 19.86 -11.80 9.44
N THR A 320 19.53 -11.49 8.18
CA THR A 320 18.43 -10.59 7.84
C THR A 320 17.09 -11.11 8.37
N LEU A 321 16.78 -12.39 8.14
CA LEU A 321 15.49 -12.95 8.56
C LEU A 321 15.34 -13.10 10.08
N TYR A 322 16.41 -13.41 10.82
CA TYR A 322 16.36 -13.38 12.29
C TYR A 322 16.26 -11.95 12.83
N SER A 323 16.95 -10.99 12.20
CA SER A 323 16.85 -9.56 12.56
C SER A 323 15.43 -9.01 12.36
N LEU A 324 14.70 -9.53 11.36
CA LEU A 324 13.29 -9.23 11.08
C LEU A 324 12.30 -10.09 11.89
N GLU A 325 12.79 -11.01 12.73
CA GLU A 325 12.00 -11.96 13.50
C GLU A 325 11.10 -12.86 12.64
N ILE A 326 11.53 -13.16 11.41
CA ILE A 326 10.83 -14.04 10.46
C ILE A 326 11.21 -15.50 10.71
N LEU A 327 12.50 -15.76 10.93
CA LEU A 327 12.94 -17.03 11.48
C LEU A 327 12.76 -17.01 13.00
N SER A 328 12.29 -18.14 13.54
CA SER A 328 12.00 -18.32 14.96
C SER A 328 12.85 -19.46 15.54
N GLY A 329 12.89 -19.56 16.86
CA GLY A 329 13.70 -20.56 17.57
C GLY A 329 15.09 -20.02 17.96
N ASN A 330 15.93 -20.90 18.49
CA ASN A 330 17.26 -20.52 18.98
C ASN A 330 18.26 -20.40 17.81
N GLU A 331 18.61 -19.15 17.51
CA GLU A 331 19.55 -18.74 16.46
C GLU A 331 20.96 -19.36 16.61
N SER A 332 21.45 -19.57 17.83
CA SER A 332 22.75 -20.25 18.07
C SER A 332 22.76 -21.73 17.64
N THR A 333 21.59 -22.36 17.56
CA THR A 333 21.42 -23.77 17.16
C THR A 333 20.92 -23.94 15.72
N PHE A 334 20.80 -22.84 14.96
CA PHE A 334 20.33 -22.89 13.59
C PHE A 334 21.29 -23.73 12.72
N ASN A 335 20.77 -24.83 12.18
CA ASN A 335 21.50 -25.70 11.26
C ASN A 335 21.11 -25.38 9.80
N PRO A 336 22.01 -24.80 8.99
CA PRO A 336 21.72 -24.40 7.61
C PRO A 336 21.42 -25.58 6.67
N GLU A 337 21.99 -26.75 6.97
CA GLU A 337 21.89 -27.96 6.13
C GLU A 337 20.71 -28.87 6.52
N GLN A 338 20.08 -28.62 7.67
CA GLN A 338 18.87 -29.33 8.04
C GLN A 338 17.73 -29.01 7.07
N TYR A 339 16.92 -30.01 6.73
CA TYR A 339 15.71 -29.80 5.93
C TYR A 339 14.65 -29.07 6.74
N MET A 340 14.07 -28.03 6.15
CA MET A 340 13.04 -27.22 6.79
C MET A 340 11.71 -27.97 6.84
N LYS A 341 11.10 -28.01 8.02
CA LYS A 341 9.76 -28.59 8.21
C LYS A 341 8.68 -27.67 7.65
N ARG A 342 7.53 -28.27 7.34
CA ARG A 342 6.38 -27.56 6.78
C ARG A 342 5.80 -26.53 7.74
N SER A 343 5.76 -26.84 9.01
CA SER A 343 5.33 -25.91 10.07
C SER A 343 6.25 -24.70 10.22
N GLU A 344 7.57 -24.91 10.17
CA GLU A 344 8.58 -23.83 10.22
C GLU A 344 8.45 -22.90 9.02
N PHE A 345 8.32 -23.48 7.81
CA PHE A 345 8.09 -22.70 6.59
C PHE A 345 6.77 -21.92 6.64
N ALA A 346 5.69 -22.54 7.15
CA ALA A 346 4.40 -21.86 7.33
C ALA A 346 4.51 -20.65 8.27
N SER A 347 5.31 -20.76 9.33
CA SER A 347 5.62 -19.63 10.20
C SER A 347 6.37 -18.53 9.46
N ALA A 348 7.47 -18.89 8.81
CA ALA A 348 8.34 -17.93 8.13
C ALA A 348 7.62 -17.21 6.98
N ILE A 349 6.82 -17.91 6.17
CA ILE A 349 6.11 -17.27 5.05
C ILE A 349 5.05 -16.29 5.52
N ILE A 350 4.35 -16.58 6.63
CA ILE A 350 3.33 -15.70 7.19
C ILE A 350 3.95 -14.43 7.79
N LEU A 351 5.13 -14.55 8.38
CA LEU A 351 5.89 -13.42 8.92
C LEU A 351 6.62 -12.63 7.82
N ALA A 352 6.98 -13.26 6.71
CA ALA A 352 7.59 -12.60 5.55
C ALA A 352 6.53 -11.84 4.73
N GLY A 353 5.44 -12.49 4.35
CA GLY A 353 4.29 -11.86 3.71
C GLY A 353 3.33 -11.37 4.78
N LYS A 354 3.70 -10.40 5.61
CA LYS A 354 2.76 -9.84 6.62
C LYS A 354 1.55 -9.22 5.94
N GLU A 355 0.41 -9.29 6.61
CA GLU A 355 -0.81 -8.61 6.14
C GLU A 355 -0.59 -7.10 6.05
N VAL A 356 -1.33 -6.46 5.14
CA VAL A 356 -1.29 -5.01 5.05
C VAL A 356 -1.81 -4.40 6.34
N PRO A 357 -1.13 -3.38 6.91
CA PRO A 357 -1.63 -2.65 8.06
C PRO A 357 -3.03 -2.07 7.80
N VAL A 358 -3.91 -2.23 8.79
CA VAL A 358 -5.28 -1.69 8.76
C VAL A 358 -5.29 -0.27 9.33
N ASP A 359 -6.10 0.64 8.76
CA ASP A 359 -6.33 1.97 9.34
C ASP A 359 -6.84 1.82 10.79
N PRO A 360 -6.12 2.33 11.80
CA PRO A 360 -6.59 2.33 13.18
C PRO A 360 -7.96 3.00 13.34
N ALA A 361 -8.29 4.00 12.52
CA ALA A 361 -9.59 4.67 12.54
C ALA A 361 -10.76 3.76 12.08
N LEU A 362 -10.47 2.70 11.33
CA LEU A 362 -11.45 1.71 10.86
C LEU A 362 -11.49 0.45 11.73
N THR A 363 -10.61 0.34 12.73
CA THR A 363 -10.71 -0.75 13.70
C THR A 363 -11.91 -0.52 14.63
N PRO A 364 -12.83 -1.49 14.76
CA PRO A 364 -13.92 -1.36 15.71
C PRO A 364 -13.33 -1.16 17.11
N LYS A 365 -13.65 -0.03 17.76
CA LYS A 365 -13.35 0.15 19.19
C LYS A 365 -14.18 -0.86 19.96
N THR A 366 -13.66 -2.07 20.16
CA THR A 366 -14.19 -3.01 21.13
C THR A 366 -14.00 -2.36 22.50
N THR A 367 -15.05 -1.70 22.99
CA THR A 367 -15.18 -1.47 24.43
C THR A 367 -15.09 -2.87 25.02
N ALA A 368 -14.05 -3.12 25.83
CA ALA A 368 -13.83 -4.39 26.49
C ALA A 368 -15.02 -4.66 27.42
N ARG A 369 -16.12 -5.18 26.86
CA ARG A 369 -17.11 -5.91 27.61
C ARG A 369 -16.43 -7.22 27.93
N THR A 370 -16.23 -7.46 29.22
CA THR A 370 -15.81 -8.72 29.82
C THR A 370 -16.76 -9.84 29.35
N SER A 371 -16.52 -10.35 28.14
CA SER A 371 -17.19 -11.53 27.63
C SER A 371 -16.29 -12.70 27.98
N THR A 372 -16.64 -13.39 29.05
CA THR A 372 -16.02 -14.64 29.51
C THR A 372 -16.27 -15.82 28.55
N LYS A 373 -16.83 -15.58 27.35
CA LYS A 373 -17.08 -16.63 26.36
C LYS A 373 -15.79 -16.87 25.57
N LYS A 374 -14.97 -17.80 26.07
CA LYS A 374 -13.82 -18.38 25.34
C LYS A 374 -14.33 -18.82 23.96
N THR A 375 -14.02 -18.03 22.93
CA THR A 375 -14.38 -18.39 21.56
C THR A 375 -13.55 -19.61 21.21
N GLN A 376 -14.18 -20.78 21.13
CA GLN A 376 -13.49 -22.04 20.84
C GLN A 376 -12.87 -21.93 19.45
N VAL A 377 -11.54 -22.07 19.37
CA VAL A 377 -10.81 -22.00 18.10
C VAL A 377 -10.81 -23.39 17.50
N ILE A 378 -11.73 -23.65 16.57
CA ILE A 378 -11.81 -24.98 15.93
C ILE A 378 -10.57 -25.17 15.05
N ALA A 379 -9.73 -26.15 15.36
CA ALA A 379 -8.59 -26.56 14.55
C ALA A 379 -9.07 -27.05 13.18
N THR A 380 -8.46 -26.56 12.10
CA THR A 380 -8.80 -26.96 10.73
C THR A 380 -8.24 -28.34 10.39
N PHE A 381 -7.10 -28.69 10.98
CA PHE A 381 -6.37 -29.92 10.69
C PHE A 381 -6.34 -30.87 11.89
N ASN A 382 -6.51 -32.16 11.62
CA ASN A 382 -6.55 -33.22 12.63
C ASN A 382 -5.18 -33.43 13.31
N ASP A 383 -4.09 -33.14 12.61
CA ASP A 383 -2.71 -33.33 13.05
C ASP A 383 -2.04 -32.05 13.56
N VAL A 384 -2.82 -30.98 13.80
CA VAL A 384 -2.34 -29.70 14.34
C VAL A 384 -3.24 -29.27 15.51
N PRO A 385 -2.97 -29.75 16.73
CA PRO A 385 -3.76 -29.38 17.91
C PRO A 385 -3.55 -27.89 18.29
N GLU A 386 -4.50 -27.31 19.03
CA GLU A 386 -4.48 -25.88 19.44
C GLU A 386 -3.21 -25.46 20.21
N ASP A 387 -2.56 -26.41 20.89
CA ASP A 387 -1.34 -26.20 21.68
C ASP A 387 -0.03 -26.40 20.88
N HIS A 388 -0.12 -26.79 19.60
CA HIS A 388 1.04 -26.90 18.72
C HIS A 388 1.74 -25.54 18.57
N SER A 389 3.08 -25.51 18.66
CA SER A 389 3.85 -24.24 18.67
C SER A 389 3.63 -23.36 17.44
N TYR A 390 3.27 -23.97 16.30
CA TYR A 390 2.98 -23.28 15.04
C TYR A 390 1.48 -23.24 14.69
N PHE A 391 0.58 -23.56 15.62
CA PHE A 391 -0.87 -23.66 15.36
C PHE A 391 -1.41 -22.40 14.65
N ASN A 392 -1.14 -21.22 15.20
CA ASN A 392 -1.65 -19.96 14.66
C ASN A 392 -1.13 -19.66 13.25
N GLN A 393 0.16 -19.92 12.99
CA GLN A 393 0.78 -19.66 11.71
C GLN A 393 0.32 -20.66 10.65
N ILE A 394 0.14 -21.93 11.01
CA ILE A 394 -0.42 -22.94 10.11
C ILE A 394 -1.86 -22.56 9.72
N GLU A 395 -2.70 -22.26 10.71
CA GLU A 395 -4.08 -21.82 10.49
C GLU A 395 -4.15 -20.55 9.64
N SER A 396 -3.28 -19.57 9.90
CA SER A 396 -3.19 -18.34 9.11
C SER A 396 -2.74 -18.64 7.67
N SER A 397 -1.74 -19.50 7.49
CA SER A 397 -1.23 -19.87 6.17
C SER A 397 -2.28 -20.57 5.30
N PHE A 398 -3.15 -21.36 5.92
CA PHE A 398 -4.28 -21.99 5.24
C PHE A 398 -5.38 -20.97 4.93
N LYS A 399 -5.83 -20.21 5.92
CA LYS A 399 -6.92 -19.22 5.75
C LYS A 399 -6.59 -18.15 4.71
N ARG A 400 -5.32 -17.74 4.64
CA ARG A 400 -4.84 -16.75 3.67
C ARG A 400 -4.51 -17.37 2.32
N GLY A 401 -4.53 -18.70 2.18
CA GLY A 401 -4.28 -19.39 0.91
C GLY A 401 -2.80 -19.54 0.52
N PHE A 402 -1.84 -19.37 1.44
CA PHE A 402 -0.44 -19.69 1.16
C PHE A 402 -0.23 -21.20 1.00
N LEU A 403 -0.68 -21.98 2.00
CA LEU A 403 -0.45 -23.41 2.11
C LEU A 403 -1.77 -24.16 2.27
N ASN A 404 -1.97 -25.22 1.47
CA ASN A 404 -3.08 -26.15 1.63
C ASN A 404 -2.69 -27.34 2.52
N GLY A 405 -3.69 -28.08 3.01
CA GLY A 405 -3.46 -29.40 3.61
C GLY A 405 -2.97 -30.43 2.58
N LYS A 406 -2.40 -31.54 3.04
CA LYS A 406 -1.95 -32.67 2.19
C LYS A 406 -3.01 -33.77 2.03
N GLY A 407 -4.27 -33.48 2.35
CA GLY A 407 -5.40 -34.41 2.25
C GLY A 407 -5.77 -35.09 3.58
N ALA A 408 -6.92 -35.77 3.59
CA ALA A 408 -7.47 -36.45 4.78
C ALA A 408 -7.60 -35.57 6.04
N GLY A 409 -7.82 -34.26 5.87
CA GLY A 409 -7.89 -33.30 6.96
C GLY A 409 -6.56 -33.04 7.68
N ASN A 410 -5.41 -33.34 7.05
CA ASN A 410 -4.09 -33.19 7.66
C ASN A 410 -3.25 -32.09 6.98
N PHE A 411 -2.43 -31.40 7.77
CA PHE A 411 -1.45 -30.43 7.31
C PHE A 411 -0.06 -31.05 7.05
N LYS A 412 0.30 -32.06 7.85
CA LYS A 412 1.64 -32.68 7.92
C LYS A 412 2.72 -31.69 8.36
N PRO A 413 2.67 -31.18 9.61
CA PRO A 413 3.58 -30.13 10.09
C PRO A 413 5.06 -30.54 10.14
N ASP A 414 5.35 -31.84 10.32
CA ASP A 414 6.70 -32.41 10.39
C ASP A 414 7.27 -32.87 9.04
N ASP A 415 6.46 -32.85 7.98
CA ASP A 415 6.95 -33.14 6.63
C ASP A 415 7.93 -32.06 6.17
N TYR A 416 8.84 -32.43 5.28
CA TYR A 416 9.71 -31.49 4.58
C TYR A 416 9.06 -30.97 3.30
N LEU A 417 9.38 -29.73 2.90
CA LEU A 417 8.98 -29.20 1.59
C LEU A 417 10.06 -29.44 0.53
N THR A 418 9.60 -29.57 -0.70
CA THR A 418 10.42 -29.46 -1.90
C THR A 418 10.60 -28.00 -2.34
N LEU A 419 11.63 -27.74 -3.15
CA LEU A 419 11.83 -26.42 -3.76
C LEU A 419 10.62 -26.00 -4.60
N ALA A 420 10.04 -26.89 -5.40
CA ALA A 420 8.88 -26.59 -6.23
C ALA A 420 7.64 -26.21 -5.40
N GLU A 421 7.39 -26.89 -4.27
CA GLU A 421 6.30 -26.52 -3.36
C GLU A 421 6.51 -25.11 -2.78
N ALA A 422 7.71 -24.80 -2.29
CA ALA A 422 8.00 -23.47 -1.73
C ALA A 422 7.82 -22.36 -2.78
N VAL A 423 8.31 -22.57 -4.00
CA VAL A 423 8.16 -21.62 -5.13
C VAL A 423 6.69 -21.41 -5.49
N ALA A 424 5.90 -22.49 -5.53
CA ALA A 424 4.45 -22.37 -5.74
C ALA A 424 3.76 -21.54 -4.65
N VAL A 425 4.19 -21.66 -3.39
CA VAL A 425 3.66 -20.85 -2.29
C VAL A 425 4.02 -19.38 -2.43
N PHE A 426 5.27 -19.07 -2.78
CA PHE A 426 5.69 -17.67 -2.98
C PHE A 426 4.91 -16.99 -4.11
N VAL A 427 4.80 -17.62 -5.28
CA VAL A 427 4.11 -17.02 -6.44
C VAL A 427 2.61 -16.87 -6.20
N ARG A 428 1.99 -17.87 -5.54
CA ARG A 428 0.60 -17.75 -5.08
C ARG A 428 0.43 -16.62 -4.07
N GLY A 429 1.39 -16.48 -3.15
CA GLY A 429 1.43 -15.38 -2.17
C GLY A 429 1.40 -14.00 -2.82
N LEU A 430 2.14 -13.84 -3.92
CA LEU A 430 2.17 -12.62 -4.72
C LEU A 430 0.98 -12.52 -5.69
N GLY A 431 0.17 -13.56 -5.86
CA GLY A 431 -0.94 -13.60 -6.82
C GLY A 431 -0.52 -13.52 -8.29
N LEU A 432 0.72 -13.88 -8.62
CA LEU A 432 1.28 -13.71 -9.96
C LEU A 432 1.12 -14.95 -10.85
N GLU A 433 0.36 -15.95 -10.41
CA GLU A 433 0.16 -17.21 -11.15
C GLU A 433 -0.36 -16.99 -12.59
N ALA A 434 -1.14 -15.92 -12.81
CA ALA A 434 -1.69 -15.55 -14.10
C ALA A 434 -0.68 -14.92 -15.09
N MET A 435 0.54 -14.58 -14.64
CA MET A 435 1.61 -14.12 -15.54
C MET A 435 2.17 -15.25 -16.41
N ALA A 436 1.99 -16.51 -15.99
CA ALA A 436 2.41 -17.66 -16.78
C ALA A 436 1.57 -17.77 -18.06
N PRO A 437 2.15 -18.28 -19.18
CA PRO A 437 1.39 -18.63 -20.36
C PRO A 437 0.24 -19.59 -20.02
N LYS A 438 -0.95 -19.36 -20.60
CA LYS A 438 -2.13 -20.21 -20.36
C LYS A 438 -1.91 -21.67 -20.72
N PHE A 439 -1.04 -21.94 -21.70
CA PHE A 439 -0.68 -23.28 -22.14
C PHE A 439 0.84 -23.41 -22.25
N GLY A 440 1.38 -24.55 -21.80
CA GLY A 440 2.75 -24.94 -22.07
C GLY A 440 3.82 -24.02 -21.48
N ALA A 441 3.71 -23.66 -20.19
CA ALA A 441 4.80 -22.94 -19.52
C ALA A 441 6.10 -23.77 -19.56
N VAL A 442 7.13 -23.21 -20.20
CA VAL A 442 8.48 -23.80 -20.31
C VAL A 442 9.47 -22.86 -19.66
N THR A 443 10.30 -23.43 -18.78
CA THR A 443 11.40 -22.72 -18.09
C THR A 443 12.71 -22.90 -18.85
N THR A 444 13.72 -22.11 -18.52
CA THR A 444 15.07 -22.26 -19.10
C THR A 444 15.91 -23.35 -18.42
N PHE A 445 15.41 -23.93 -17.32
CA PHE A 445 16.12 -24.95 -16.56
C PHE A 445 16.25 -26.27 -17.32
N LYS A 446 17.41 -26.92 -17.19
CA LYS A 446 17.69 -28.20 -17.86
C LYS A 446 16.78 -29.34 -17.39
N ASP A 447 16.33 -29.27 -16.15
CA ASP A 447 15.39 -30.20 -15.53
C ASP A 447 13.95 -29.67 -15.54
N ASN A 448 13.61 -28.86 -16.56
CA ASN A 448 12.26 -28.37 -16.80
C ASN A 448 11.21 -29.48 -16.64
N ASP A 449 11.45 -30.65 -17.23
CA ASP A 449 10.48 -31.76 -17.26
C ASP A 449 10.33 -32.48 -15.91
N MET A 450 11.24 -32.24 -14.96
CA MET A 450 11.12 -32.73 -13.58
C MET A 450 10.26 -31.82 -12.70
N ILE A 451 9.90 -30.61 -13.17
CA ILE A 451 9.04 -29.68 -12.43
C ILE A 451 7.62 -30.25 -12.40
N PRO A 452 7.02 -30.48 -11.21
CA PRO A 452 5.65 -30.96 -11.12
C PRO A 452 4.66 -30.05 -11.84
N ALA A 453 3.63 -30.64 -12.47
CA ALA A 453 2.66 -29.91 -13.26
C ALA A 453 2.00 -28.75 -12.48
N TYR A 454 1.67 -28.96 -11.20
CA TYR A 454 1.07 -27.93 -10.34
C TYR A 454 2.00 -26.74 -10.06
N ALA A 455 3.32 -26.93 -10.15
CA ALA A 455 4.32 -25.90 -9.87
C ALA A 455 4.87 -25.26 -11.15
N LYS A 456 4.58 -25.80 -12.33
CA LYS A 456 5.19 -25.38 -13.60
C LYS A 456 5.02 -23.89 -13.88
N ASN A 457 3.79 -23.40 -13.76
CA ASN A 457 3.48 -21.99 -13.95
C ASN A 457 4.17 -21.11 -12.91
N ALA A 458 4.14 -21.53 -11.64
CA ALA A 458 4.79 -20.79 -10.57
C ALA A 458 6.30 -20.70 -10.77
N VAL A 459 6.97 -21.81 -11.13
CA VAL A 459 8.42 -21.79 -11.40
C VAL A 459 8.75 -20.89 -12.58
N ARG A 460 7.94 -20.92 -13.65
CA ARG A 460 8.11 -20.03 -14.79
C ARG A 460 8.03 -18.55 -14.40
N VAL A 461 7.05 -18.19 -13.59
CA VAL A 461 6.90 -16.81 -13.09
C VAL A 461 8.05 -16.45 -12.15
N ALA A 462 8.40 -17.35 -11.22
CA ALA A 462 9.49 -17.16 -10.27
C ALA A 462 10.85 -16.94 -10.97
N GLU A 463 11.07 -17.60 -12.11
CA GLU A 463 12.23 -17.37 -12.98
C GLU A 463 12.19 -15.97 -13.61
N GLN A 464 11.03 -15.54 -14.14
CA GLN A 464 10.89 -14.20 -14.75
C GLN A 464 11.14 -13.07 -13.77
N ILE A 465 10.62 -13.19 -12.55
CA ILE A 465 10.77 -12.17 -11.51
C ILE A 465 12.09 -12.32 -10.72
N GLY A 466 12.93 -13.30 -11.07
CA GLY A 466 14.25 -13.51 -10.46
C GLY A 466 14.23 -14.08 -9.04
N LEU A 467 13.09 -14.63 -8.59
CA LEU A 467 12.95 -15.28 -7.28
C LEU A 467 13.76 -16.59 -7.20
N VAL A 468 13.80 -17.33 -8.32
CA VAL A 468 14.63 -18.54 -8.47
C VAL A 468 15.62 -18.38 -9.60
N ARG A 469 16.75 -19.07 -9.46
CA ARG A 469 17.81 -19.18 -10.46
C ARG A 469 18.32 -20.62 -10.47
N GLY A 470 18.79 -21.07 -11.62
CA GLY A 470 19.43 -22.37 -11.74
C GLY A 470 20.77 -22.37 -11.01
N ASP A 471 21.23 -23.55 -10.63
CA ASP A 471 22.60 -23.73 -10.18
C ASP A 471 23.62 -23.45 -11.30
N GLU A 472 24.91 -23.56 -11.00
CA GLU A 472 26.00 -23.35 -11.95
C GLU A 472 25.90 -24.22 -13.21
N LYS A 473 25.17 -25.34 -13.12
CA LYS A 473 24.94 -26.27 -14.23
C LYS A 473 23.64 -26.01 -14.98
N GLY A 474 22.81 -25.06 -14.52
CA GLY A 474 21.52 -24.71 -15.11
C GLY A 474 20.35 -25.56 -14.63
N TYR A 475 20.48 -26.27 -13.51
CA TYR A 475 19.42 -27.09 -12.91
C TYR A 475 18.71 -26.35 -11.78
N LEU A 476 17.39 -26.53 -11.67
CA LEU A 476 16.59 -26.00 -10.57
C LEU A 476 16.55 -26.96 -9.38
N ASN A 477 16.57 -28.27 -9.64
CA ASN A 477 16.35 -29.36 -8.70
C ASN A 477 14.98 -29.27 -8.00
N PRO A 478 13.85 -29.26 -8.74
CA PRO A 478 12.53 -28.91 -8.22
C PRO A 478 12.03 -29.84 -7.11
N ASN A 479 12.40 -31.12 -7.14
CA ASN A 479 11.96 -32.14 -6.18
C ASN A 479 12.93 -32.30 -4.99
N ALA A 480 14.03 -31.54 -4.96
CA ALA A 480 14.94 -31.57 -3.83
C ALA A 480 14.28 -30.98 -2.59
N LYS A 481 14.50 -31.62 -1.43
CA LYS A 481 14.07 -31.10 -0.13
C LYS A 481 14.79 -29.78 0.15
N LEU A 482 14.05 -28.83 0.71
CA LEU A 482 14.55 -27.49 0.99
C LEU A 482 15.35 -27.51 2.30
N THR A 483 16.62 -27.15 2.24
CA THR A 483 17.42 -26.91 3.45
C THR A 483 17.07 -25.55 4.06
N ASN A 484 17.32 -25.37 5.35
CA ASN A 484 17.08 -24.12 6.06
C ASN A 484 17.80 -22.93 5.39
N ALA A 485 19.03 -23.12 4.92
CA ALA A 485 19.76 -22.10 4.18
C ALA A 485 19.08 -21.71 2.85
N LYS A 486 18.64 -22.70 2.06
CA LYS A 486 17.91 -22.44 0.80
C LYS A 486 16.56 -21.78 1.05
N ALA A 487 15.85 -22.18 2.10
CA ALA A 487 14.60 -21.55 2.50
C ALA A 487 14.81 -20.09 2.89
N ALA A 488 15.84 -19.80 3.69
CA ALA A 488 16.18 -18.44 4.09
C ALA A 488 16.49 -17.55 2.88
N ALA A 489 17.31 -18.03 1.95
CA ALA A 489 17.62 -17.29 0.72
C ALA A 489 16.36 -16.99 -0.13
N LEU A 490 15.45 -17.95 -0.28
CA LEU A 490 14.20 -17.74 -1.02
C LEU A 490 13.25 -16.77 -0.30
N LEU A 491 13.11 -16.90 1.02
CA LEU A 491 12.31 -15.98 1.85
C LEU A 491 12.86 -14.55 1.77
N ASN A 492 14.18 -14.37 1.83
CA ASN A 492 14.78 -13.05 1.71
C ASN A 492 14.54 -12.44 0.32
N ARG A 493 14.73 -13.22 -0.76
CA ARG A 493 14.38 -12.77 -2.13
C ARG A 493 12.90 -12.43 -2.28
N PHE A 494 12.02 -13.19 -1.66
CA PHE A 494 10.58 -12.90 -1.64
C PHE A 494 10.28 -11.54 -0.99
N ILE A 495 10.92 -11.23 0.14
CA ILE A 495 10.81 -9.92 0.82
C ILE A 495 11.39 -8.81 -0.04
N VAL A 496 12.56 -9.01 -0.63
CA VAL A 496 13.19 -8.05 -1.55
C VAL A 496 12.29 -7.76 -2.74
N TYR A 497 11.68 -8.79 -3.33
CA TYR A 497 10.73 -8.59 -4.43
C TYR A 497 9.51 -7.77 -4.01
N MET A 498 8.93 -8.02 -2.84
CA MET A 498 7.83 -7.18 -2.32
C MET A 498 8.27 -5.74 -2.07
N ARG A 499 9.47 -5.53 -1.52
CA ARG A 499 10.04 -4.20 -1.23
C ARG A 499 10.28 -3.37 -2.49
N ASP A 500 10.91 -3.97 -3.49
CA ASP A 500 11.51 -3.25 -4.61
C ASP A 500 10.97 -3.69 -5.99
N GLY A 501 10.68 -4.98 -6.16
CA GLY A 501 10.25 -5.57 -7.44
C GLY A 501 8.87 -5.11 -7.88
N ILE A 502 7.85 -5.22 -7.02
CA ILE A 502 6.47 -4.82 -7.36
C ILE A 502 6.41 -3.31 -7.67
N ARG A 503 7.11 -2.51 -6.88
CA ARG A 503 7.20 -1.05 -7.07
C ARG A 503 7.66 -0.67 -8.47
N LYS A 504 8.68 -1.37 -8.98
CA LYS A 504 9.25 -1.09 -10.30
C LYS A 504 8.20 -1.26 -11.41
N ASP A 505 7.37 -2.30 -11.32
CA ASP A 505 6.31 -2.56 -12.30
C ASP A 505 5.20 -1.51 -12.27
N TYR A 506 4.88 -0.96 -11.08
CA TYR A 506 3.78 -0.02 -10.88
C TYR A 506 4.17 1.45 -11.04
N ARG A 507 5.40 1.83 -10.71
CA ARG A 507 5.83 3.22 -10.76
C ARG A 507 6.63 3.54 -12.02
N ASP A 508 7.66 2.76 -12.30
CA ASP A 508 8.66 3.10 -13.34
C ASP A 508 8.09 2.90 -14.75
N LYS A 509 6.96 2.18 -14.88
CA LYS A 509 6.22 2.04 -16.14
C LYS A 509 5.36 3.26 -16.51
N TYR A 510 4.96 4.05 -15.53
CA TYR A 510 3.93 5.09 -15.70
C TYR A 510 4.45 6.51 -15.43
N LEU A 511 5.51 6.64 -14.64
CA LEU A 511 6.27 7.87 -14.50
C LEU A 511 7.62 7.70 -15.20
N GLY A 512 7.92 8.59 -16.15
CA GLY A 512 9.13 8.52 -16.97
C GLY A 512 10.38 8.84 -16.15
N PHE A 513 10.98 7.82 -15.53
CA PHE A 513 12.26 7.91 -14.84
C PHE A 513 13.30 6.98 -15.44
#